data_AF-A0A523BH81-F1
#
_entry.id   AF-A0A523BH81-F1
#
_cell.length_a   1.000
_cell.length_b   1.000
_cell.length_c   1.000
_cell.angle_alpha   90.00
_cell.angle_beta   90.00
_cell.angle_gamma   90.00
#
_symmetry.space_group_name_H-M   'P 1'
#
loop_
_entity.id
_entity.type
_entity.pdbx_description
1 polymer ?
#
loop_
_entity_poly.entity_id
_entity_poly.type
_entity_poly.pdbx_seq_one_letter_code
_entity_poly.pdbx_strand_id
1 'polypeptide(L)'
;MEVTIQLLGFIAAAALVVIGIAGMLFLDNLIKKIIAFTLLSDGVNLLLVALGYIEGGIVPILMPGMSASEFAARAVLVFPVGIVLTNIVIGVSTTAILVALAIMLYRRYGTLKASKVLKGERR
;
A
#
# COMPACT_ATOMS: atom_id res chain seq x y z
N MET A 1 19.52 -9.21 21.26
CA MET A 1 19.16 -8.57 19.97
C MET A 1 17.67 -8.30 20.05
N GLU A 2 17.28 -7.20 20.69
CA GLU A 2 15.85 -6.85 20.78
C GLU A 2 15.40 -6.43 19.39
N VAL A 3 14.47 -7.20 18.82
CA VAL A 3 13.90 -6.87 17.53
C VAL A 3 12.97 -5.68 17.76
N THR A 4 13.45 -4.48 17.45
CA THR A 4 12.63 -3.26 17.53
C THR A 4 11.42 -3.41 16.61
N ILE A 5 10.23 -3.00 17.07
CA ILE A 5 8.98 -3.02 16.29
C ILE A 5 9.15 -2.39 14.90
N GLN A 6 9.97 -1.34 14.82
CA GLN A 6 10.31 -0.67 13.57
C GLN A 6 11.03 -1.58 12.56
N LEU A 7 11.95 -2.44 13.01
CA LEU A 7 12.65 -3.38 12.14
C LEU A 7 11.69 -4.45 11.60
N LEU A 8 10.77 -4.95 12.44
CA LEU A 8 9.69 -5.84 12.00
C LEU A 8 8.80 -5.16 10.96
N GLY A 9 8.48 -3.88 11.16
CA GLY A 9 7.75 -3.06 10.21
C GLY A 9 8.44 -2.99 8.84
N PHE A 10 9.76 -2.75 8.81
CA PHE A 10 10.53 -2.72 7.57
C PHE A 10 10.59 -4.07 6.86
N ILE A 11 10.81 -5.17 7.60
CA ILE A 11 10.83 -6.51 7.03
C ILE A 11 9.47 -6.88 6.45
N ALA A 12 8.38 -6.59 7.19
CA ALA A 12 7.01 -6.84 6.73
C ALA A 12 6.67 -6.01 5.48
N ALA A 13 7.04 -4.71 5.47
CA ALA A 13 6.83 -3.84 4.32
C ALA A 13 7.59 -4.34 3.08
N ALA A 14 8.87 -4.71 3.24
CA ALA A 14 9.66 -5.28 2.15
C ALA A 14 9.07 -6.59 1.63
N ALA A 15 8.62 -7.48 2.52
CA ALA A 15 7.96 -8.72 2.15
C ALA A 15 6.67 -8.46 1.36
N LEU A 16 5.81 -7.54 1.80
CA LEU A 16 4.58 -7.17 1.09
C LEU A 16 4.87 -6.61 -0.31
N VAL A 17 5.86 -5.73 -0.43
CA VAL A 17 6.28 -5.17 -1.73
C VAL A 17 6.76 -6.26 -2.67
N VAL A 18 7.62 -7.17 -2.19
CA VAL A 18 8.15 -8.28 -3.00
C VAL A 18 7.02 -9.23 -3.42
N ILE A 19 6.11 -9.58 -2.51
CA ILE A 19 4.95 -10.44 -2.80
C ILE A 19 4.02 -9.76 -3.81
N GLY A 20 3.78 -8.46 -3.67
CA GLY A 20 2.95 -7.68 -4.60
C GLY A 20 3.53 -7.65 -6.01
N ILE A 21 4.84 -7.39 -6.15
CA ILE A 21 5.54 -7.41 -7.45
C ILE A 21 5.50 -8.83 -8.05
N ALA A 22 5.84 -9.84 -7.26
CA ALA A 22 5.82 -11.23 -7.71
C ALA A 22 4.42 -11.64 -8.17
N GLY A 23 3.38 -11.33 -7.40
CA GLY A 23 2.00 -11.60 -7.75
C GLY A 23 1.58 -10.91 -9.05
N MET A 24 2.00 -9.66 -9.27
CA MET A 24 1.68 -8.94 -10.50
C MET A 24 2.34 -9.56 -11.74
N LEU A 25 3.58 -10.05 -11.62
CA LEU A 25 4.32 -10.65 -12.73
C LEU A 25 3.85 -12.09 -13.03
N PHE A 26 3.75 -12.94 -12.02
CA PHE A 26 3.56 -14.38 -12.21
C PHE A 26 2.10 -14.83 -12.33
N LEU A 27 1.14 -14.07 -11.79
CA LEU A 27 -0.27 -14.47 -11.83
C LEU A 27 -0.88 -14.14 -13.19
N ASP A 28 -1.49 -15.13 -13.84
CA ASP A 28 -2.15 -14.92 -15.14
C ASP A 28 -3.61 -14.44 -15.00
N ASN A 29 -4.21 -14.54 -13.81
CA ASN A 29 -5.59 -14.08 -13.59
C ASN A 29 -5.61 -12.57 -13.26
N LEU A 30 -6.42 -11.80 -14.00
CA LEU A 30 -6.55 -10.35 -13.84
C LEU A 30 -6.97 -9.94 -12.42
N ILE A 31 -7.93 -10.63 -11.79
CA ILE A 31 -8.35 -10.32 -10.41
C ILE A 31 -7.21 -10.55 -9.41
N LYS A 32 -6.46 -11.63 -9.60
CA LYS A 32 -5.30 -11.93 -8.75
C LYS A 32 -4.19 -10.87 -8.92
N LYS A 33 -3.97 -10.36 -10.14
CA LYS A 33 -3.05 -9.24 -10.38
C LYS A 33 -3.51 -7.95 -9.68
N ILE A 34 -4.82 -7.67 -9.66
CA ILE A 34 -5.37 -6.50 -8.93
C ILE A 34 -5.13 -6.63 -7.43
N ILE A 35 -5.35 -7.81 -6.84
CA ILE A 35 -5.05 -8.06 -5.42
C ILE A 35 -3.54 -7.92 -5.13
N ALA A 36 -2.69 -8.40 -6.04
CA ALA A 36 -1.24 -8.23 -5.91
C ALA A 36 -0.83 -6.74 -5.96
N PHE A 37 -1.52 -5.92 -6.76
CA PHE A 37 -1.33 -4.48 -6.80
C PHE A 37 -1.72 -3.79 -5.49
N THR A 38 -2.82 -4.19 -4.85
CA THR A 38 -3.22 -3.62 -3.56
C THR A 38 -2.20 -3.97 -2.47
N LEU A 39 -1.72 -5.22 -2.43
CA LEU A 39 -0.66 -5.64 -1.50
C LEU A 39 0.64 -4.86 -1.68
N LEU A 40 1.02 -4.56 -2.92
CA LEU A 40 2.17 -3.70 -3.22
C LEU A 40 1.99 -2.29 -2.63
N SER A 41 0.83 -1.68 -2.88
CA SER A 41 0.50 -0.35 -2.36
C SER A 41 0.50 -0.32 -0.83
N ASP A 42 -0.09 -1.33 -0.19
CA ASP A 42 -0.12 -1.47 1.26
C ASP A 42 1.28 -1.68 1.85
N GLY A 43 2.15 -2.42 1.17
CA GLY A 43 3.56 -2.55 1.56
C GLY A 43 4.31 -1.22 1.53
N VAL A 44 4.09 -0.39 0.50
CA VAL A 44 4.66 0.97 0.43
C VAL A 44 4.08 1.87 1.53
N ASN A 45 2.78 1.77 1.80
CA ASN A 45 2.15 2.51 2.89
C ASN A 45 2.74 2.14 4.25
N LEU A 46 2.93 0.83 4.50
CA LEU A 46 3.53 0.34 5.73
C LEU A 46 4.98 0.83 5.89
N LEU A 47 5.75 0.85 4.80
CA LEU A 47 7.11 1.41 4.79
C LEU A 47 7.10 2.88 5.23
N LEU A 48 6.20 3.69 4.69
CA LEU A 48 6.07 5.11 5.05
C LEU A 48 5.67 5.29 6.52
N VAL A 49 4.73 4.49 7.03
CA VAL A 49 4.34 4.53 8.46
C VAL A 49 5.52 4.15 9.36
N ALA A 50 6.28 3.11 9.00
CA ALA A 50 7.46 2.68 9.76
C ALA A 50 8.60 3.72 9.75
N LEU A 51 8.74 4.50 8.68
CA LEU A 51 9.66 5.65 8.63
C LEU A 51 9.22 6.81 9.54
N GLY A 52 7.91 6.99 9.71
CA GLY A 52 7.36 8.01 10.59
C GLY A 52 7.48 7.70 12.08
N TYR A 53 7.76 6.44 12.44
CA TYR A 53 7.79 5.98 13.82
C TYR A 53 8.96 6.57 14.62
N ILE A 54 8.65 7.10 15.80
CA ILE A 54 9.62 7.59 16.78
C ILE A 54 9.33 6.86 18.10
N GLU A 55 10.36 6.29 18.71
CA GLU A 55 10.24 5.57 19.97
C GLU A 55 9.84 6.52 21.11
N GLY A 56 8.76 6.18 21.83
CA GLY A 56 8.17 7.09 22.84
C GLY A 56 7.53 8.36 22.25
N GLY A 57 7.30 8.39 20.94
CA GLY A 57 6.74 9.54 20.26
C GLY A 57 5.29 9.84 20.66
N ILE A 58 4.94 11.12 20.73
CA ILE A 58 3.58 11.59 20.96
C ILE A 58 2.85 11.84 19.64
N VAL A 59 1.52 11.74 19.68
CA VAL A 59 0.67 12.12 18.55
C VAL A 59 0.96 13.59 18.20
N PRO A 60 1.10 13.95 16.91
CA PRO A 60 1.45 15.31 16.51
C PRO A 60 0.25 16.27 16.59
N ILE A 61 -0.35 16.37 17.77
CA ILE A 61 -1.42 17.29 18.14
C ILE A 61 -0.94 18.07 19.35
N LEU A 62 -0.91 19.40 19.23
CA LEU A 62 -0.42 20.27 20.26
C LEU A 62 -1.49 20.41 21.36
N MET A 63 -1.26 19.75 22.50
CA MET A 63 -2.20 19.75 23.62
C MET A 63 -2.08 21.02 24.49
N PRO A 64 -3.18 21.50 25.10
CA PRO A 64 -3.13 22.63 26.03
C PRO A 64 -2.20 22.35 27.22
N GLY A 65 -1.23 23.24 27.46
CA GLY A 65 -0.25 23.09 28.55
C GLY A 65 1.07 22.42 28.17
N MET A 66 1.24 21.98 26.92
CA MET A 66 2.50 21.42 26.42
C MET A 66 3.46 22.53 25.96
N SER A 67 4.74 22.44 26.33
CA SER A 67 5.73 23.38 25.83
C SER A 67 6.06 23.10 24.35
N ALA A 68 6.22 24.15 23.55
CA ALA A 68 6.55 24.02 22.12
C ALA A 68 7.87 23.24 21.88
N SER A 69 8.80 23.30 22.84
CA SER A 69 10.06 22.57 22.83
C SER A 69 9.89 21.06 23.05
N GLU A 70 9.01 20.64 23.95
CA GLU A 70 8.73 19.21 24.19
C GLU A 70 7.96 18.59 23.02
N PHE A 71 7.05 19.37 22.42
CA PHE A 71 6.32 18.96 21.23
C PHE A 71 7.27 18.70 20.05
N ALA A 72 8.17 19.63 19.74
CA ALA A 72 9.11 19.47 18.64
C ALA A 72 10.09 18.30 18.82
N ALA A 73 10.45 17.96 20.07
CA ALA A 73 11.40 16.90 20.37
C ALA A 73 10.78 15.49 20.38
N ARG A 74 9.47 15.36 20.63
CA ARG A 74 8.80 14.06 20.82
C ARG A 74 7.68 13.77 19.82
N ALA A 75 7.23 14.72 19.02
CA ALA A 75 6.16 14.49 18.07
C ALA A 75 6.59 13.56 16.93
N VAL A 76 5.74 12.57 16.65
CA VAL A 76 5.85 11.69 15.47
C VAL A 76 5.80 12.53 14.19
N LEU A 77 6.51 12.09 13.14
CA LEU A 77 6.54 12.81 11.87
C LEU A 77 5.14 12.87 11.22
N VAL A 78 4.64 14.08 10.97
CA VAL A 78 3.33 14.31 10.33
C VAL A 78 3.35 13.96 8.85
N PHE A 79 4.49 14.19 8.17
CA PHE A 79 4.59 14.04 6.72
C PHE A 79 4.27 12.61 6.23
N PRO A 80 4.87 11.53 6.77
CA PRO A 80 4.59 10.18 6.28
C PRO A 80 3.13 9.77 6.47
N VAL A 81 2.52 10.12 7.62
CA VAL A 81 1.12 9.79 7.92
C VAL A 81 0.17 10.51 6.96
N GLY A 82 0.43 11.78 6.63
CA GLY A 82 -0.37 12.54 5.68
C GLY A 82 -0.33 11.97 4.25
N ILE A 83 0.86 11.53 3.80
CA ILE A 83 1.03 10.88 2.48
C ILE A 83 0.24 9.57 2.44
N VAL A 84 0.32 8.75 3.49
CA VAL A 84 -0.38 7.46 3.57
C VAL A 84 -1.90 7.63 3.55
N LEU A 85 -2.45 8.61 4.29
CA LEU A 85 -3.89 8.87 4.28
C LEU A 85 -4.41 9.18 2.87
N THR A 86 -3.64 9.95 2.10
CA THR A 86 -3.98 10.26 0.70
C THR A 86 -3.84 9.04 -0.18
N ASN A 87 -2.78 8.24 0.02
CA ASN A 87 -2.55 7.05 -0.78
C ASN A 87 -3.60 5.95 -0.55
N ILE A 88 -4.20 5.87 0.64
CA ILE A 88 -5.33 4.96 0.92
C ILE A 88 -6.52 5.28 0.01
N VAL A 89 -6.90 6.56 -0.10
CA VAL A 89 -8.03 7.01 -0.94
C VAL A 89 -7.73 6.78 -2.43
N ILE A 90 -6.49 7.05 -2.86
CA ILE A 90 -6.04 6.75 -4.24
C ILE A 90 -6.06 5.24 -4.49
N GLY A 91 -5.62 4.42 -3.54
CA GLY A 91 -5.61 2.96 -3.64
C GLY A 91 -7.00 2.37 -3.85
N VAL A 92 -7.99 2.82 -3.07
CA VAL A 92 -9.39 2.39 -3.23
C VAL A 92 -9.94 2.82 -4.60
N SER A 93 -9.67 4.06 -5.00
CA SER A 93 -10.17 4.63 -6.27
C SER A 93 -9.60 3.90 -7.49
N THR A 94 -8.28 3.66 -7.50
CA THR A 94 -7.60 2.93 -8.58
C THR A 94 -8.04 1.47 -8.64
N THR A 95 -8.20 0.81 -7.49
CA THR A 95 -8.71 -0.57 -7.44
C THR A 95 -10.12 -0.67 -8.02
N ALA A 96 -11.02 0.27 -7.71
CA ALA A 96 -12.36 0.30 -8.29
C ALA A 96 -12.33 0.38 -9.83
N ILE A 97 -11.46 1.25 -10.38
CA ILE A 97 -11.26 1.38 -11.82
C ILE A 97 -10.70 0.08 -12.42
N LEU A 98 -9.70 -0.53 -11.79
CA LEU A 98 -9.12 -1.79 -12.27
C LEU A 98 -10.13 -2.93 -12.29
N VAL A 99 -10.99 -3.03 -11.27
CA VAL A 99 -12.07 -4.02 -11.23
C VAL A 99 -13.10 -3.74 -12.32
N ALA A 100 -13.50 -2.48 -12.53
CA ALA A 100 -14.41 -2.11 -13.61
C ALA A 100 -13.83 -2.48 -15.00
N LEU A 101 -12.53 -2.26 -15.21
CA LEU A 101 -11.82 -2.68 -16.41
C LEU A 101 -11.79 -4.21 -16.55
N ALA A 102 -11.52 -4.95 -15.47
CA ALA A 102 -11.55 -6.41 -15.50
C ALA A 102 -12.93 -6.96 -15.87
N ILE A 103 -14.01 -6.34 -15.37
CA ILE A 103 -15.39 -6.68 -15.76
C ILE A 103 -15.63 -6.39 -17.25
N MET A 104 -15.17 -5.24 -17.74
CA MET A 104 -15.31 -4.87 -19.16
C MET A 104 -14.56 -5.84 -20.08
N LEU A 105 -13.33 -6.21 -19.72
CA LEU A 105 -12.52 -7.19 -20.45
C LEU A 105 -13.16 -8.57 -20.44
N TYR A 106 -13.72 -8.98 -19.30
CA TYR A 106 -14.44 -10.24 -19.21
C TYR A 106 -15.67 -10.26 -20.13
N ARG A 107 -16.44 -9.16 -20.21
CA ARG A 107 -17.58 -9.06 -21.13
C ARG A 107 -17.19 -9.14 -22.61
N ARG A 108 -16.00 -8.66 -22.98
CA ARG A 108 -15.52 -8.69 -24.38
C ARG A 108 -14.84 -9.99 -24.78
N TYR A 109 -14.00 -10.56 -23.93
CA TYR A 109 -13.17 -11.73 -24.26
C TYR A 109 -13.66 -13.03 -23.61
N GLY A 110 -14.60 -12.97 -22.66
CA GLY A 110 -15.11 -14.14 -21.93
C GLY A 110 -14.08 -14.83 -21.04
N THR A 111 -12.92 -14.21 -20.79
CA THR A 111 -11.83 -14.79 -20.01
C THR A 111 -11.19 -13.75 -19.09
N LEU A 112 -10.77 -14.21 -17.91
CA LEU A 112 -10.01 -13.42 -16.93
C LEU A 112 -8.49 -13.68 -17.01
N LYS A 113 -8.03 -14.42 -18.02
CA LYS A 113 -6.61 -14.68 -18.25
C LYS A 113 -5.97 -13.51 -18.98
N ALA A 114 -4.99 -12.87 -18.35
CA ALA A 114 -4.24 -11.75 -18.90
C ALA A 114 -3.55 -12.14 -20.21
N SER A 115 -2.95 -13.34 -20.27
CA SER A 115 -2.31 -13.89 -21.48
C SER A 115 -3.23 -13.94 -22.69
N LYS A 116 -4.49 -14.38 -22.51
CA LYS A 116 -5.48 -14.46 -23.59
C LYS A 116 -5.99 -13.08 -24.02
N VAL A 117 -6.22 -12.20 -23.05
CA VAL A 117 -6.63 -10.81 -23.32
C VAL A 117 -5.54 -10.06 -24.11
N LEU A 118 -4.26 -10.25 -23.76
CA LEU A 118 -3.12 -9.64 -24.44
C LEU A 118 -2.95 -10.10 -25.89
N LYS A 119 -3.20 -11.38 -26.17
CA LYS A 119 -3.15 -11.93 -27.54
C LYS A 119 -4.31 -11.46 -28.43
N GLY A 120 -5.29 -10.75 -27.88
CA GLY A 120 -6.46 -10.29 -28.64
C GLY A 120 -7.31 -11.44 -29.19
N GLU A 121 -7.15 -12.66 -28.64
CA GLU A 121 -7.94 -13.83 -29.02
C GLU A 121 -9.39 -13.58 -28.60
N ARG A 122 -10.17 -13.03 -29.53
CA ARG A 122 -11.62 -12.97 -29.41
C ARG A 122 -12.15 -14.39 -29.54
N ARG A 123 -13.26 -14.64 -28.84
CA ARG A 123 -14.10 -15.80 -29.07
C ARG A 123 -14.36 -16.03 -30.55
#